data_AF-A0A069ISP3-F1
#
_entry.id   AF-A0A069ISP3-F1
#
_cell.length_a   1.000
_cell.length_b   1.000
_cell.length_c   1.000
_cell.angle_alpha   90.00
_cell.angle_beta   90.00
_cell.angle_gamma   90.00
#
_symmetry.space_group_name_H-M   'P 1'
#
loop_
_entity.id
_entity.type
_entity.pdbx_description
1 polymer ?
#
loop_
_entity_poly.entity_id
_entity_poly.type
_entity_poly.pdbx_seq_one_letter_code
_entity_poly.pdbx_strand_id
1 'polypeptide(L)'
;MIQNLNVAKAAYFYEVTARITDQAVDGLFRDLRRQAIEPTQNLFRHDREDLNGVRWSAICFAYHRDPGFLDPPPRLKERVYGFLMLVEHQGKVAVLKSGLDLTAAFKARHLDRMDAERVEAALAHSDAIFEKMRLRNLSPSKHVLRSKMLESEDLRNVVGPAGGSRFAPQGYTLRRDDGHYTTTPSTGRISQRSDTAGHEELVPWCVGMIEELGNQNAEVAPFLRTFARSVSLATYGARLQPTFFSVNTALLAEELLDEHSPLRLVRQNGQQPVALSHDEMVEVLEGLGTSLAVRMVRKELRLEPTEGRRRTLGKIKINKGRISLRSLDLSAAESLTVERADLPVGQDPGGKSLRSYINSESRFVVLFDDLALAYIDGTLYRDDVFAAGGEDLLRYLLTERALADTVSEKGGLTAVQTAFDPTSVFGVVVNQIAHQDDVLLCDDLSDEWADFIGLNTRATPPTVTFYHAKHKGLSLGASPFHEAVSQALKNLGNMALPESEMGRKVASWEGVYTKDRVTSAIDRVVRGDIATVADAIGAVRSTPDTMRRAYVVTSSLSKQRVSDALVSIKAGNAPSPHFVQLYWLLMTFVSACSEVGAFGRVVCQE
;
A
#
# COMPACT_ATOMS: atom_id res chain seq x y z
N MET A 1 39.83 -12.49 -20.79
CA MET A 1 39.06 -11.29 -20.39
C MET A 1 37.61 -11.62 -20.05
N ILE A 2 36.80 -12.26 -20.91
CA ILE A 2 35.49 -12.80 -20.46
C ILE A 2 35.64 -13.88 -19.38
N GLN A 3 36.72 -14.66 -19.42
CA GLN A 3 37.13 -15.61 -18.37
C GLN A 3 37.36 -14.96 -16.99
N ASN A 4 37.51 -13.63 -16.91
CA ASN A 4 37.68 -12.91 -15.66
C ASN A 4 36.34 -12.42 -15.09
N LEU A 5 35.24 -12.58 -15.82
CA LEU A 5 33.91 -12.31 -15.29
C LEU A 5 33.61 -13.34 -14.21
N ASN A 6 33.42 -12.88 -12.99
CA ASN A 6 33.04 -13.73 -11.88
C ASN A 6 32.01 -12.99 -11.02
N VAL A 7 30.75 -13.42 -11.09
CA VAL A 7 29.61 -12.68 -10.48
C VAL A 7 28.63 -13.64 -9.83
N ALA A 8 27.83 -13.13 -8.89
CA ALA A 8 26.78 -13.93 -8.27
C ALA A 8 25.75 -14.42 -9.30
N LYS A 9 25.20 -15.61 -9.07
CA LYS A 9 24.08 -16.16 -9.85
C LYS A 9 22.81 -15.35 -9.57
N ALA A 10 22.66 -14.22 -10.26
CA ALA A 10 21.54 -13.30 -10.12
C ALA A 10 21.15 -12.72 -11.49
N ALA A 11 19.91 -12.94 -11.90
CA ALA A 11 19.41 -12.52 -13.20
C ALA A 11 17.98 -11.96 -13.10
N TYR A 12 17.65 -11.14 -14.09
CA TYR A 12 16.28 -10.71 -14.37
C TYR A 12 15.76 -11.49 -15.57
N PHE A 13 14.60 -12.12 -15.43
CA PHE A 13 14.01 -12.95 -16.47
C PHE A 13 12.87 -12.20 -17.17
N TYR A 14 12.82 -12.32 -18.49
CA TYR A 14 11.84 -11.65 -19.35
C TYR A 14 11.31 -12.62 -20.42
N GLU A 15 10.09 -12.37 -20.89
CA GLU A 15 9.54 -13.00 -22.09
C GLU A 15 9.98 -12.22 -23.33
N VAL A 16 10.31 -12.91 -24.42
CA VAL A 16 10.69 -12.27 -25.68
C VAL A 16 9.44 -12.05 -26.53
N THR A 17 9.06 -10.78 -26.72
CA THR A 17 7.89 -10.39 -27.53
C THR A 17 8.23 -10.13 -28.99
N ALA A 18 9.47 -9.75 -29.28
CA ALA A 18 9.97 -9.60 -30.62
C ALA A 18 11.38 -10.16 -30.71
N ARG A 19 11.66 -10.89 -31.80
CA ARG A 19 12.95 -11.54 -32.06
C ARG A 19 14.13 -10.61 -31.77
N ILE A 20 15.03 -11.04 -30.90
CA ILE A 20 16.31 -10.37 -30.68
C ILE A 20 17.25 -10.82 -31.81
N THR A 21 17.72 -9.86 -32.60
CA THR A 21 18.65 -10.06 -33.72
C THR A 21 20.03 -9.52 -33.36
N ASP A 22 21.05 -9.92 -34.12
CA ASP A 22 22.42 -9.45 -33.98
C ASP A 22 22.47 -7.91 -34.04
N GLN A 23 21.71 -7.31 -34.96
CA GLN A 23 21.55 -5.86 -35.08
C GLN A 23 20.90 -5.22 -33.85
N ALA A 24 19.95 -5.90 -33.20
CA ALA A 24 19.31 -5.40 -31.98
C ALA A 24 20.28 -5.39 -30.79
N VAL A 25 21.09 -6.45 -30.65
CA VAL A 25 22.13 -6.55 -29.60
C VAL A 25 23.22 -5.51 -29.82
N ASP A 26 23.73 -5.40 -31.05
CA ASP A 26 24.75 -4.41 -31.40
C ASP A 26 24.23 -2.96 -31.23
N GLY A 27 22.99 -2.69 -31.61
CA GLY A 27 22.31 -1.43 -31.33
C GLY A 27 22.24 -1.11 -29.83
N LEU A 28 21.78 -2.08 -29.02
CA LEU A 28 21.75 -1.96 -27.56
C LEU A 28 23.14 -1.62 -27.00
N PHE A 29 24.18 -2.37 -27.35
CA PHE A 29 25.53 -2.17 -26.83
C PHE A 29 26.12 -0.81 -27.21
N ARG A 30 25.84 -0.30 -28.42
CA ARG A 30 26.22 1.07 -28.80
C ARG A 30 25.49 2.11 -27.98
N ASP A 31 24.20 1.94 -27.75
CA ASP A 31 23.40 2.89 -26.97
C ASP A 31 23.86 2.95 -25.51
N LEU A 32 24.20 1.80 -24.90
CA LEU A 32 24.79 1.76 -23.55
C LEU A 32 26.08 2.58 -23.46
N ARG A 33 26.95 2.44 -24.46
CA ARG A 33 28.20 3.23 -24.50
C ARG A 33 27.92 4.71 -24.70
N ARG A 34 26.95 5.09 -25.55
CA ARG A 34 26.58 6.50 -25.77
C ARG A 34 25.99 7.17 -24.53
N GLN A 35 25.29 6.42 -23.69
CA GLN A 35 24.70 6.92 -22.44
C GLN A 35 25.72 7.06 -21.31
N ALA A 36 26.85 6.35 -21.39
CA ALA A 36 27.90 6.41 -20.39
C ALA A 36 28.78 7.67 -20.56
N ILE A 37 29.21 8.24 -19.44
CA ILE A 37 30.13 9.39 -19.42
C ILE A 37 31.56 8.85 -19.57
N GLU A 38 32.27 9.32 -20.60
CA GLU A 38 33.67 8.95 -20.89
C GLU A 38 33.94 7.42 -20.86
N PRO A 39 33.22 6.62 -21.67
CA PRO A 39 33.38 5.17 -21.66
C PRO A 39 34.74 4.73 -22.20
N THR A 40 35.42 3.81 -21.51
CA THR A 40 36.66 3.19 -21.99
C THR A 40 36.40 2.26 -23.17
N GLN A 41 37.46 1.75 -23.80
CA GLN A 41 37.31 0.59 -24.69
C GLN A 41 36.65 -0.59 -23.95
N ASN A 42 36.00 -1.48 -24.72
CA ASN A 42 35.40 -2.69 -24.16
C ASN A 42 36.51 -3.58 -23.57
N LEU A 43 36.34 -4.01 -22.33
CA LEU A 43 37.15 -5.08 -21.74
C LEU A 43 36.81 -6.42 -22.38
N PHE A 44 35.52 -6.63 -22.66
CA PHE A 44 35.04 -7.68 -23.53
C PHE A 44 33.74 -7.24 -24.22
N ARG A 45 33.49 -7.82 -25.39
CA ARG A 45 32.22 -7.72 -26.11
C ARG A 45 32.03 -9.01 -26.89
N HIS A 46 30.87 -9.63 -26.70
CA HIS A 46 30.44 -10.87 -27.34
C HIS A 46 29.01 -10.67 -27.85
N ASP A 47 28.81 -10.85 -29.15
CA ASP A 47 27.53 -10.57 -29.81
C ASP A 47 26.91 -11.90 -30.26
N ARG A 48 25.92 -12.39 -29.51
CA ARG A 48 25.14 -13.61 -29.80
C ARG A 48 25.99 -14.86 -30.10
N GLU A 49 27.03 -15.05 -29.30
CA GLU A 49 27.83 -16.28 -29.31
C GLU A 49 26.96 -17.49 -28.92
N ASP A 50 27.37 -18.67 -29.37
CA ASP A 50 26.73 -19.94 -29.00
C ASP A 50 27.53 -20.63 -27.89
N LEU A 51 26.83 -21.14 -26.88
CA LEU A 51 27.39 -22.05 -25.90
C LEU A 51 26.39 -23.20 -25.72
N ASN A 52 26.74 -24.38 -26.24
CA ASN A 52 25.90 -25.59 -26.20
C ASN A 52 24.47 -25.37 -26.76
N GLY A 53 24.34 -24.65 -27.87
CA GLY A 53 23.04 -24.37 -28.51
C GLY A 53 22.26 -23.23 -27.86
N VAL A 54 22.86 -22.52 -26.91
CA VAL A 54 22.26 -21.38 -26.21
C VAL A 54 22.96 -20.11 -26.65
N ARG A 55 22.17 -19.13 -27.10
CA ARG A 55 22.71 -17.84 -27.54
C ARG A 55 22.92 -16.93 -26.34
N TRP A 56 24.09 -16.32 -26.26
CA TRP A 56 24.41 -15.35 -25.24
C TRP A 56 25.16 -14.15 -25.81
N SER A 57 25.00 -12.99 -25.17
CA SER A 57 25.73 -11.77 -25.52
C SER A 57 26.23 -11.10 -24.26
N ALA A 58 27.40 -10.49 -24.28
CA ALA A 58 27.92 -9.78 -23.12
C ALA A 58 28.78 -8.58 -23.51
N ILE A 59 28.72 -7.51 -22.73
CA ILE A 59 29.59 -6.34 -22.87
C ILE A 59 30.07 -5.87 -21.50
N CYS A 60 31.32 -5.43 -21.42
CA CYS A 60 31.88 -4.78 -20.25
C CYS A 60 32.82 -3.64 -20.64
N PHE A 61 32.69 -2.50 -19.96
CA PHE A 61 33.55 -1.34 -20.09
C PHE A 61 33.51 -0.51 -18.80
N ALA A 62 34.50 0.35 -18.61
CA ALA A 62 34.50 1.32 -17.53
C ALA A 62 33.94 2.67 -17.99
N TYR A 63 33.37 3.44 -17.07
CA TYR A 63 32.85 4.79 -17.30
C TYR A 63 32.92 5.63 -16.02
N HIS A 64 32.67 6.93 -16.13
CA HIS A 64 32.70 7.86 -15.00
C HIS A 64 31.29 8.18 -14.48
N ARG A 65 31.16 8.36 -13.16
CA ARG A 65 29.97 8.95 -12.52
C ARG A 65 30.37 9.87 -11.38
N ASP A 66 29.46 10.72 -10.93
CA ASP A 66 29.65 11.51 -9.72
C ASP A 66 29.59 10.61 -8.48
N PRO A 67 30.48 10.79 -7.48
CA PRO A 67 30.42 10.06 -6.22
C PRO A 67 29.12 10.41 -5.48
N GLY A 68 28.25 9.42 -5.26
CA GLY A 68 26.94 9.65 -4.65
C GLY A 68 26.96 10.01 -3.15
N PHE A 69 28.12 9.99 -2.50
CA PHE A 69 28.30 10.31 -1.08
C PHE A 69 29.03 11.64 -0.84
N LEU A 70 29.32 12.39 -1.91
CA LEU A 70 29.91 13.72 -1.85
C LEU A 70 28.99 14.70 -2.56
N ASP A 71 28.83 15.89 -2.00
CA ASP A 71 28.33 17.02 -2.77
C ASP A 71 29.22 17.18 -4.00
N PRO A 72 28.66 17.22 -5.23
CA PRO A 72 29.39 16.96 -6.46
C PRO A 72 30.63 17.86 -6.57
N PRO A 73 31.83 17.35 -6.23
CA PRO A 73 33.01 18.18 -6.24
C PRO A 73 33.35 18.41 -7.71
N PRO A 74 33.68 19.63 -8.15
CA PRO A 74 33.81 19.95 -9.58
C PRO A 74 34.87 19.15 -10.35
N ARG A 75 35.66 18.30 -9.69
CA ARG A 75 36.76 17.52 -10.29
C ARG A 75 36.82 16.05 -9.89
N LEU A 76 35.95 15.57 -9.00
CA LEU A 76 36.05 14.19 -8.53
C LEU A 76 35.04 13.31 -9.27
N LYS A 77 35.54 12.30 -9.99
CA LYS A 77 34.72 11.31 -10.70
C LYS A 77 35.08 9.92 -10.19
N GLU A 78 34.05 9.12 -9.94
CA GLU A 78 34.21 7.70 -9.64
C GLU A 78 34.30 6.92 -10.97
N ARG A 79 35.35 6.11 -11.12
CA ARG A 79 35.45 5.17 -12.23
C ARG A 79 34.79 3.85 -11.86
N VAL A 80 33.74 3.51 -12.60
CA VAL A 80 32.93 2.31 -12.37
C VAL A 80 33.13 1.33 -13.52
N TYR A 81 33.17 0.04 -13.21
CA TYR A 81 33.17 -1.03 -14.20
C TYR A 81 31.78 -1.62 -14.30
N GLY A 82 31.17 -1.51 -15.48
CA GLY A 82 29.84 -2.04 -15.74
C GLY A 82 29.90 -3.25 -16.66
N PHE A 83 28.99 -4.20 -16.47
CA PHE A 83 28.75 -5.29 -17.42
C PHE A 83 27.25 -5.56 -17.61
N LEU A 84 26.93 -6.10 -18.76
CA LEU A 84 25.60 -6.61 -19.10
C LEU A 84 25.79 -7.92 -19.87
N MET A 85 25.02 -8.95 -19.52
CA MET A 85 24.97 -10.23 -20.19
C MET A 85 23.51 -10.64 -20.44
N LEU A 86 23.25 -11.13 -21.65
CA LEU A 86 21.97 -11.67 -22.12
C LEU A 86 22.15 -13.17 -22.38
N VAL A 87 21.21 -14.00 -21.91
CA VAL A 87 21.15 -15.44 -22.24
C VAL A 87 19.76 -15.73 -22.79
N GLU A 88 19.67 -16.13 -24.05
CA GLU A 88 18.42 -16.38 -24.77
C GLU A 88 18.12 -17.89 -24.84
N HIS A 89 16.97 -18.29 -24.31
CA HIS A 89 16.54 -19.69 -24.36
C HIS A 89 15.00 -19.81 -24.35
N GLN A 90 14.44 -20.70 -25.17
CA GLN A 90 12.99 -21.00 -25.22
C GLN A 90 12.04 -19.77 -25.25
N GLY A 91 12.39 -18.75 -26.04
CA GLY A 91 11.58 -17.53 -26.15
C GLY A 91 11.63 -16.63 -24.91
N LYS A 92 12.53 -16.89 -23.97
CA LYS A 92 12.83 -16.07 -22.79
C LYS A 92 14.26 -15.57 -22.85
N VAL A 93 14.55 -14.54 -22.06
CA VAL A 93 15.91 -14.03 -21.88
C VAL A 93 16.20 -13.79 -20.40
N ALA A 94 17.37 -14.25 -19.95
CA ALA A 94 17.93 -13.91 -18.66
C ALA A 94 18.94 -12.77 -18.82
N VAL A 95 18.87 -11.79 -17.93
CA VAL A 95 19.70 -10.57 -17.97
C VAL A 95 20.49 -10.48 -16.67
N LEU A 96 21.81 -10.63 -16.78
CA LEU A 96 22.75 -10.43 -15.68
C LEU A 96 23.44 -9.09 -15.88
N LYS A 97 23.57 -8.30 -14.82
CA LYS A 97 24.09 -6.94 -14.94
C LYS A 97 24.69 -6.40 -13.65
N SER A 98 25.66 -5.51 -13.80
CA SER A 98 26.14 -4.60 -12.75
C SER A 98 26.59 -3.31 -13.40
N GLY A 99 26.21 -2.16 -12.84
CA GLY A 99 26.54 -0.83 -13.39
C GLY A 99 25.87 -0.45 -14.72
N LEU A 100 25.48 -1.43 -15.55
CA LEU A 100 24.72 -1.23 -16.79
C LEU A 100 23.30 -1.78 -16.66
N ASP A 101 22.36 -1.31 -17.47
CA ASP A 101 20.99 -1.84 -17.58
C ASP A 101 20.52 -1.77 -19.04
N LEU A 102 19.54 -2.59 -19.43
CA LEU A 102 18.94 -2.49 -20.75
C LEU A 102 18.28 -1.13 -20.95
N THR A 103 18.41 -0.58 -22.15
CA THR A 103 17.76 0.69 -22.49
C THR A 103 16.24 0.54 -22.50
N ALA A 104 15.51 1.61 -22.18
CA ALA A 104 14.04 1.62 -22.20
C ALA A 104 13.49 1.24 -23.58
N ALA A 105 14.15 1.69 -24.65
CA ALA A 105 13.80 1.35 -26.03
C ALA A 105 13.93 -0.15 -26.32
N PHE A 106 15.01 -0.79 -25.84
CA PHE A 106 15.20 -2.23 -26.01
C PHE A 106 14.15 -3.04 -25.25
N LYS A 107 13.92 -2.70 -23.97
CA LYS A 107 12.88 -3.33 -23.14
C LYS A 107 11.52 -3.24 -23.82
N ALA A 108 11.10 -2.04 -24.23
CA ALA A 108 9.78 -1.80 -24.83
C ALA A 108 9.57 -2.52 -26.17
N ARG A 109 10.64 -2.72 -26.95
CA ARG A 109 10.55 -3.34 -28.28
C ARG A 109 10.59 -4.87 -28.25
N HIS A 110 11.40 -5.45 -27.36
CA HIS A 110 11.75 -6.86 -27.44
C HIS A 110 11.25 -7.69 -26.27
N LEU A 111 10.95 -7.07 -25.12
CA LEU A 111 10.73 -7.78 -23.87
C LEU A 111 9.35 -7.49 -23.27
N ASP A 112 8.75 -8.49 -22.64
CA ASP A 112 7.69 -8.31 -21.66
C ASP A 112 8.16 -8.77 -20.28
N ARG A 113 7.52 -8.28 -19.22
CA ARG A 113 7.81 -8.75 -17.87
C ARG A 113 7.42 -10.22 -17.72
N MET A 114 8.23 -10.97 -16.98
CA MET A 114 7.83 -12.29 -16.50
C MET A 114 6.62 -12.15 -15.57
N ASP A 115 5.59 -12.97 -15.76
CA ASP A 115 4.45 -13.00 -14.84
C ASP A 115 4.91 -13.46 -13.46
N ALA A 116 4.51 -12.75 -12.40
CA ALA A 116 4.88 -13.07 -11.02
C ALA A 116 4.47 -14.50 -10.64
N GLU A 117 3.31 -14.97 -11.11
CA GLU A 117 2.81 -16.33 -10.90
C GLU A 117 3.78 -17.40 -11.44
N ARG A 118 4.50 -17.12 -12.54
CA ARG A 118 5.50 -18.06 -13.08
C ARG A 118 6.74 -18.11 -12.22
N VAL A 119 7.15 -16.97 -11.67
CA VAL A 119 8.28 -16.90 -10.74
C VAL A 119 7.94 -17.61 -9.42
N GLU A 120 6.72 -17.43 -8.93
CA GLU A 120 6.19 -18.17 -7.78
C GLU A 120 6.17 -19.68 -8.07
N ALA A 121 5.59 -20.10 -9.20
CA ALA A 121 5.52 -21.51 -9.57
C ALA A 121 6.90 -22.17 -9.75
N ALA A 122 7.90 -21.43 -10.22
CA ALA A 122 9.26 -21.94 -10.42
C ALA A 122 10.05 -22.12 -9.12
N LEU A 123 9.82 -21.28 -8.09
CA LEU A 123 10.67 -21.26 -6.89
C LEU A 123 9.95 -21.60 -5.60
N ALA A 124 8.69 -21.20 -5.47
CA ALA A 124 7.90 -21.32 -4.25
C ALA A 124 7.02 -22.57 -4.28
N HIS A 125 7.66 -23.73 -4.47
CA HIS A 125 7.01 -25.04 -4.40
C HIS A 125 6.48 -25.33 -2.99
N SER A 126 5.59 -26.30 -2.87
CA SER A 126 4.97 -26.69 -1.58
C SER A 126 5.96 -27.09 -0.48
N ASP A 127 7.14 -27.60 -0.84
CA ASP A 127 8.23 -28.00 0.06
C ASP A 127 9.18 -26.86 0.42
N ALA A 128 9.14 -25.74 -0.32
CA ALA A 128 10.03 -24.59 -0.08
C ALA A 128 9.86 -24.01 1.33
N ILE A 129 10.99 -23.72 1.97
CA ILE A 129 11.05 -23.12 3.31
C ILE A 129 11.29 -21.63 3.16
N PHE A 130 10.38 -20.81 3.66
CA PHE A 130 10.49 -19.34 3.57
C PHE A 130 11.29 -18.82 4.76
N GLU A 131 12.45 -18.23 4.50
CA GLU A 131 13.37 -17.75 5.56
C GLU A 131 13.23 -16.24 5.77
N LYS A 132 13.06 -15.48 4.68
CA LYS A 132 12.87 -14.02 4.74
C LYS A 132 11.76 -13.58 3.81
N MET A 133 11.01 -12.57 4.20
CA MET A 133 9.99 -11.99 3.33
C MET A 133 9.82 -10.49 3.58
N ARG A 134 9.79 -9.73 2.50
CA ARG A 134 9.42 -8.31 2.51
C ARG A 134 7.99 -8.17 2.02
N LEU A 135 7.15 -7.62 2.88
CA LEU A 135 5.74 -7.40 2.66
C LEU A 135 5.45 -5.91 2.50
N ARG A 136 4.48 -5.60 1.66
CA ARG A 136 3.98 -4.24 1.44
C ARG A 136 2.49 -4.18 1.73
N ASN A 137 2.06 -3.19 2.51
CA ASN A 137 0.65 -2.95 2.75
C ASN A 137 -0.05 -2.42 1.49
N LEU A 138 -1.25 -2.90 1.24
CA LEU A 138 -2.10 -2.52 0.13
C LEU A 138 -3.01 -1.31 0.42
N SER A 139 -2.93 -0.75 1.62
CA SER A 139 -3.66 0.46 1.99
C SER A 139 -2.88 1.72 1.59
N PRO A 140 -3.57 2.75 1.03
CA PRO A 140 -2.96 4.05 0.74
C PRO A 140 -2.89 4.99 1.97
N SER A 141 -3.38 4.58 3.14
CA SER A 141 -3.38 5.44 4.34
C SER A 141 -1.97 5.69 4.87
N LYS A 142 -1.68 6.90 5.35
CA LYS A 142 -0.42 7.23 6.05
C LYS A 142 -0.36 6.72 7.48
N HIS A 143 -1.50 6.36 8.06
CA HIS A 143 -1.64 5.96 9.47
C HIS A 143 -1.56 4.43 9.67
N VAL A 144 -1.20 3.67 8.64
CA VAL A 144 -1.04 2.22 8.71
C VAL A 144 0.41 1.82 8.46
N LEU A 145 0.80 0.65 8.94
CA LEU A 145 2.12 0.08 8.64
C LEU A 145 2.31 -0.04 7.13
N ARG A 146 3.33 0.61 6.56
CA ARG A 146 3.58 0.63 5.10
C ARG A 146 4.25 -0.63 4.59
N SER A 147 5.22 -1.15 5.33
CA SER A 147 5.98 -2.35 4.97
C SER A 147 6.38 -3.14 6.20
N LYS A 148 6.57 -4.45 6.03
CA LYS A 148 7.01 -5.38 7.07
C LYS A 148 8.11 -6.25 6.50
N MET A 149 9.16 -6.48 7.27
CA MET A 149 10.20 -7.47 6.93
C MET A 149 10.16 -8.55 8.00
N LEU A 150 10.06 -9.79 7.55
CA LEU A 150 9.98 -10.97 8.40
C LEU A 150 11.19 -11.85 8.12
N GLU A 151 11.77 -12.40 9.17
CA GLU A 151 12.90 -13.32 9.10
C GLU A 151 12.76 -14.41 10.17
N SER A 152 12.93 -15.67 9.78
CA SER A 152 12.91 -16.84 10.65
C SER A 152 13.61 -18.02 9.96
N GLU A 153 13.81 -19.13 10.67
CA GLU A 153 14.24 -20.38 10.05
C GLU A 153 13.14 -20.97 9.13
N ASP A 154 11.88 -20.84 9.55
CA ASP A 154 10.71 -21.20 8.74
C ASP A 154 9.52 -20.30 9.08
N LEU A 155 9.27 -19.31 8.22
CA LEU A 155 8.18 -18.36 8.37
C LEU A 155 6.80 -19.02 8.37
N ARG A 156 6.65 -20.23 7.82
CA ARG A 156 5.38 -20.96 7.80
C ARG A 156 4.90 -21.32 9.23
N ASN A 157 5.83 -21.44 10.17
CA ASN A 157 5.54 -21.82 11.55
C ASN A 157 5.37 -20.63 12.51
N VAL A 158 5.78 -19.43 12.09
CA VAL A 158 5.85 -18.24 12.96
C VAL A 158 4.87 -17.16 12.53
N VAL A 159 4.54 -17.08 11.23
CA VAL A 159 3.64 -16.06 10.71
C VAL A 159 2.20 -16.54 10.81
N GLY A 160 1.43 -15.91 11.71
CA GLY A 160 0.01 -16.19 11.87
C GLY A 160 -0.84 -15.68 10.68
N PRO A 161 -2.00 -16.29 10.39
CA PRO A 161 -2.87 -15.93 9.26
C PRO A 161 -3.37 -14.48 9.30
N ALA A 162 -3.59 -13.93 10.51
CA ALA A 162 -4.10 -12.57 10.68
C ALA A 162 -3.13 -11.48 10.19
N GLY A 163 -1.82 -11.74 10.27
CA GLY A 163 -0.77 -10.77 9.90
C GLY A 163 -0.43 -10.73 8.41
N GLY A 164 -1.06 -11.57 7.58
CA GLY A 164 -0.86 -11.59 6.12
C GLY A 164 -1.90 -10.81 5.33
N SER A 165 -3.08 -10.59 5.92
CA SER A 165 -4.17 -9.85 5.28
C SER A 165 -3.72 -8.43 4.93
N ARG A 166 -4.05 -7.97 3.71
CA ARG A 166 -3.68 -6.63 3.20
C ARG A 166 -2.19 -6.43 2.91
N PHE A 167 -1.37 -7.47 2.99
CA PHE A 167 0.03 -7.41 2.59
C PHE A 167 0.27 -8.22 1.31
N ALA A 168 1.10 -7.67 0.44
CA ALA A 168 1.62 -8.38 -0.73
C ALA A 168 3.14 -8.60 -0.60
N PRO A 169 3.65 -9.82 -0.91
CA PRO A 169 5.09 -10.06 -0.97
C PRO A 169 5.73 -9.25 -2.09
N GLN A 170 6.72 -8.42 -1.75
CA GLN A 170 7.57 -7.76 -2.74
C GLN A 170 8.73 -8.65 -3.15
N GLY A 171 9.24 -9.43 -2.21
CA GLY A 171 10.31 -10.39 -2.43
C GLY A 171 10.53 -11.25 -1.20
N TYR A 172 11.11 -12.42 -1.41
CA TYR A 172 11.35 -13.39 -0.37
C TYR A 172 12.59 -14.22 -0.65
N THR A 173 13.19 -14.71 0.44
CA THR A 173 14.27 -15.70 0.45
C THR A 173 13.67 -17.03 0.87
N LEU A 174 13.94 -18.06 0.08
CA LEU A 174 13.51 -19.42 0.34
C LEU A 174 14.68 -20.40 0.23
N ARG A 175 14.56 -21.51 0.94
CA ARG A 175 15.45 -22.65 0.86
C ARG A 175 14.72 -23.84 0.24
N ARG A 176 15.38 -24.45 -0.73
CA ARG A 176 15.03 -25.71 -1.41
C ARG A 176 16.18 -26.70 -1.19
N ASP A 177 15.97 -27.96 -1.55
CA ASP A 177 17.00 -29.00 -1.47
C ASP A 177 18.26 -28.67 -2.29
N ASP A 178 18.09 -27.90 -3.36
CA ASP A 178 19.15 -27.48 -4.30
C ASP A 178 19.75 -26.10 -3.98
N GLY A 179 19.36 -25.47 -2.87
CA GLY A 179 20.03 -24.28 -2.33
C GLY A 179 19.10 -23.18 -1.82
N HIS A 180 19.68 -22.01 -1.56
CA HIS A 180 18.92 -20.82 -1.15
C HIS A 180 18.70 -19.88 -2.33
N TYR A 181 17.46 -19.46 -2.49
CA TYR A 181 17.03 -18.56 -3.53
C TYR A 181 16.47 -17.28 -2.93
N THR A 182 16.65 -16.17 -3.62
CA THR A 182 15.95 -14.92 -3.33
C THR A 182 15.29 -14.44 -4.60
N THR A 183 14.04 -14.03 -4.50
CA THR A 183 13.27 -13.57 -5.65
C THR A 183 12.50 -12.29 -5.36
N THR A 184 12.26 -11.53 -6.41
CA THR A 184 11.38 -10.35 -6.43
C THR A 184 10.41 -10.55 -7.61
N PRO A 185 9.28 -11.26 -7.40
CA PRO A 185 8.42 -11.73 -8.48
C PRO A 185 7.96 -10.63 -9.43
N SER A 186 7.64 -9.44 -8.90
CA SER A 186 7.20 -8.28 -9.68
C SER A 186 8.22 -7.76 -10.71
N THR A 187 9.50 -8.08 -10.53
CA THR A 187 10.60 -7.69 -11.44
C THR A 187 11.18 -8.85 -12.21
N GLY A 188 10.72 -10.09 -11.96
CA GLY A 188 11.31 -11.30 -12.52
C GLY A 188 12.75 -11.56 -12.06
N ARG A 189 13.21 -10.93 -10.97
CA ARG A 189 14.56 -11.12 -10.45
C ARG A 189 14.63 -12.41 -9.65
N ILE A 190 15.60 -13.27 -9.97
CA ILE A 190 15.93 -14.49 -9.22
C ILE A 190 17.43 -14.49 -8.97
N SER A 191 17.82 -14.83 -7.74
CA SER A 191 19.21 -15.06 -7.38
C SER A 191 19.34 -16.33 -6.55
N GLN A 192 20.40 -17.08 -6.80
CA GLN A 192 20.79 -18.24 -5.99
C GLN A 192 22.00 -17.84 -5.14
N ARG A 193 21.97 -18.18 -3.85
CA ARG A 193 23.13 -18.01 -2.97
C ARG A 193 24.14 -19.11 -3.30
N SER A 194 25.22 -18.70 -3.94
CA SER A 194 26.36 -19.55 -4.27
C SER A 194 27.64 -18.70 -4.25
N ASP A 195 28.78 -19.37 -4.42
CA ASP A 195 29.99 -18.67 -4.84
C ASP A 195 29.75 -17.97 -6.19
N THR A 196 30.60 -16.98 -6.47
CA THR A 196 30.56 -16.27 -7.75
C THR A 196 30.89 -17.25 -8.89
N ALA A 197 30.23 -17.07 -10.03
CA ALA A 197 30.34 -17.92 -11.20
C ALA A 197 30.79 -17.14 -12.44
N GLY A 198 31.52 -17.82 -13.34
CA GLY A 198 31.88 -17.31 -14.66
C GLY A 198 30.85 -17.63 -15.74
N HIS A 199 31.03 -17.04 -16.93
CA HIS A 199 30.05 -17.17 -18.02
C HIS A 199 29.70 -18.64 -18.39
N GLU A 200 30.65 -19.56 -18.34
CA GLU A 200 30.45 -20.99 -18.63
C GLU A 200 29.51 -21.68 -17.63
N GLU A 201 29.42 -21.19 -16.39
CA GLU A 201 28.49 -21.67 -15.37
C GLU A 201 27.19 -20.87 -15.34
N LEU A 202 27.25 -19.56 -15.62
CA LEU A 202 26.10 -18.67 -15.62
C LEU A 202 25.11 -19.02 -16.74
N VAL A 203 25.60 -19.36 -17.94
CA VAL A 203 24.71 -19.72 -19.07
C VAL A 203 23.87 -20.96 -18.75
N PRO A 204 24.44 -22.12 -18.35
CA PRO A 204 23.65 -23.28 -17.95
C PRO A 204 22.70 -23.00 -16.78
N TRP A 205 23.12 -22.22 -15.78
CA TRP A 205 22.25 -21.83 -14.68
C TRP A 205 21.03 -21.02 -15.15
N CYS A 206 21.24 -20.04 -16.04
CA CYS A 206 20.14 -19.28 -16.63
C CYS A 206 19.20 -20.15 -17.45
N VAL A 207 19.72 -21.15 -18.16
CA VAL A 207 18.91 -22.11 -18.92
C VAL A 207 18.03 -22.94 -17.99
N GLY A 208 18.60 -23.53 -16.93
CA GLY A 208 17.82 -24.30 -15.95
C GLY A 208 16.71 -23.48 -15.30
N MET A 209 16.99 -22.22 -14.94
CA MET A 209 15.95 -21.32 -14.41
C MET A 209 14.88 -20.95 -15.45
N ILE A 210 15.25 -20.78 -16.72
CA ILE A 210 14.29 -20.55 -17.81
C ILE A 210 13.36 -21.75 -18.00
N GLU A 211 13.89 -22.97 -17.87
CA GLU A 211 13.11 -24.22 -17.94
C GLU A 211 12.14 -24.35 -16.76
N GLU A 212 12.59 -24.06 -15.53
CA GLU A 212 11.71 -24.02 -14.35
C GLU A 212 10.58 -23.00 -14.52
N LEU A 213 10.89 -21.80 -15.03
CA LEU A 213 9.90 -20.75 -15.34
C LEU A 213 8.92 -21.15 -16.47
N GLY A 214 9.25 -22.18 -17.26
CA GLY A 214 8.38 -22.77 -18.27
C GLY A 214 7.41 -23.81 -17.70
N ASN A 215 7.66 -24.35 -16.51
CA ASN A 215 6.88 -25.43 -15.93
C ASN A 215 5.64 -24.89 -15.18
N GLN A 216 4.47 -24.95 -15.83
CA GLN A 216 3.22 -24.39 -15.29
C GLN A 216 2.47 -25.32 -14.32
N ASN A 217 2.94 -26.56 -14.12
CA ASN A 217 2.22 -27.57 -13.34
C ASN A 217 2.62 -27.61 -11.86
N ALA A 218 3.57 -26.77 -11.42
CA ALA A 218 4.03 -26.78 -10.04
C ALA A 218 3.00 -26.13 -9.10
N GLU A 219 2.65 -26.84 -8.03
CA GLU A 219 1.76 -26.29 -7.00
C GLU A 219 2.51 -25.27 -6.14
N VAL A 220 2.05 -24.02 -6.18
CA VAL A 220 2.60 -22.93 -5.36
C VAL A 220 2.30 -23.17 -3.88
N ALA A 221 3.28 -22.91 -3.02
CA ALA A 221 3.20 -23.06 -1.58
C ALA A 221 1.91 -22.46 -1.00
N PRO A 222 1.10 -23.23 -0.23
CA PRO A 222 -0.11 -22.72 0.43
C PRO A 222 0.16 -21.50 1.31
N PHE A 223 1.35 -21.39 1.88
CA PHE A 223 1.79 -20.23 2.66
C PHE A 223 1.67 -18.91 1.89
N LEU A 224 1.98 -18.86 0.59
CA LEU A 224 1.85 -17.62 -0.18
C LEU A 224 0.38 -17.20 -0.36
N ARG A 225 -0.58 -18.11 -0.20
CA ARG A 225 -2.01 -17.81 -0.30
C ARG A 225 -2.56 -17.06 0.93
N THR A 226 -1.79 -16.96 2.02
CA THR A 226 -2.16 -16.12 3.17
C THR A 226 -1.91 -14.63 2.91
N PHE A 227 -1.27 -14.28 1.78
CA PHE A 227 -0.97 -12.92 1.36
C PHE A 227 -1.65 -12.59 0.03
N ALA A 228 -1.77 -11.31 -0.27
CA ALA A 228 -2.20 -10.87 -1.59
C ALA A 228 -1.09 -11.13 -2.63
N ARG A 229 -1.46 -11.71 -3.76
CA ARG A 229 -0.52 -12.11 -4.82
C ARG A 229 -0.63 -11.20 -6.03
N SER A 230 0.50 -10.96 -6.69
CA SER A 230 0.52 -10.20 -7.94
C SER A 230 -0.01 -11.06 -9.08
N VAL A 231 -1.01 -10.55 -9.80
CA VAL A 231 -1.66 -11.25 -10.92
C VAL A 231 -1.60 -10.42 -12.20
N SER A 232 -1.61 -11.07 -13.35
CA SER A 232 -1.48 -10.38 -14.64
C SER A 232 -2.79 -9.71 -15.07
N LEU A 233 -2.75 -8.41 -15.40
CA LEU A 233 -3.90 -7.68 -15.96
C LEU A 233 -4.45 -8.33 -17.25
N ALA A 234 -3.56 -8.92 -18.05
CA ALA A 234 -3.91 -9.54 -19.32
C ALA A 234 -4.86 -10.75 -19.15
N THR A 235 -4.71 -11.49 -18.05
CA THR A 235 -5.52 -12.68 -17.73
C THR A 235 -7.00 -12.34 -17.52
N TYR A 236 -7.27 -11.19 -16.90
CA TYR A 236 -8.63 -10.72 -16.64
C TYR A 236 -9.22 -9.97 -17.85
N GLY A 237 -8.42 -9.14 -18.51
CA GLY A 237 -8.80 -8.45 -19.74
C GLY A 237 -10.06 -7.59 -19.56
N ALA A 238 -11.05 -7.78 -20.44
CA ALA A 238 -12.31 -7.03 -20.42
C ALA A 238 -13.25 -7.37 -19.25
N ARG A 239 -12.93 -8.41 -18.45
CA ARG A 239 -13.75 -8.82 -17.29
C ARG A 239 -13.56 -7.89 -16.08
N LEU A 240 -12.46 -7.13 -16.02
CA LEU A 240 -12.23 -6.18 -14.94
C LEU A 240 -13.24 -5.03 -15.01
N GLN A 241 -14.04 -4.87 -13.95
CA GLN A 241 -14.91 -3.70 -13.82
C GLN A 241 -14.36 -2.81 -12.69
N PRO A 242 -13.56 -1.78 -13.01
CA PRO A 242 -13.10 -0.85 -12.01
C PRO A 242 -14.28 -0.02 -11.48
N THR A 243 -14.35 0.13 -10.17
CA THR A 243 -15.45 0.80 -9.46
C THR A 243 -14.98 2.05 -8.71
N PHE A 244 -13.69 2.12 -8.39
CA PHE A 244 -13.10 3.17 -7.56
C PHE A 244 -11.71 3.60 -8.06
N PHE A 245 -11.38 4.87 -7.86
CA PHE A 245 -10.06 5.44 -8.13
C PHE A 245 -9.69 6.42 -7.02
N SER A 246 -8.43 6.39 -6.58
CA SER A 246 -7.83 7.42 -5.73
C SER A 246 -6.36 7.63 -6.07
N VAL A 247 -5.85 8.84 -5.90
CA VAL A 247 -4.39 9.10 -5.97
C VAL A 247 -3.73 8.58 -4.70
N ASN A 248 -2.54 7.98 -4.83
CA ASN A 248 -1.76 7.52 -3.67
C ASN A 248 -0.94 8.70 -3.11
N THR A 249 -1.59 9.54 -2.32
CA THR A 249 -0.98 10.77 -1.78
C THR A 249 0.07 10.48 -0.71
N ALA A 250 0.03 9.34 -0.04
CA ALA A 250 1.04 8.95 0.94
C ALA A 250 2.43 8.78 0.32
N LEU A 251 2.52 8.12 -0.83
CA LEU A 251 3.79 7.98 -1.54
C LEU A 251 4.24 9.28 -2.20
N LEU A 252 3.30 10.07 -2.72
CA LEU A 252 3.64 11.39 -3.27
C LEU A 252 4.18 12.31 -2.18
N ALA A 253 3.66 12.23 -0.96
CA ALA A 253 4.16 12.98 0.18
C ALA A 253 5.61 12.58 0.52
N GLU A 254 5.94 11.28 0.54
CA GLU A 254 7.34 10.83 0.72
C GLU A 254 8.27 11.39 -0.37
N GLU A 255 7.80 11.45 -1.61
CA GLU A 255 8.60 11.90 -2.74
C GLU A 255 8.74 13.42 -2.84
N LEU A 256 7.81 14.19 -2.27
CA LEU A 256 7.73 15.63 -2.51
C LEU A 256 7.91 16.49 -1.24
N LEU A 257 7.58 15.96 -0.07
CA LEU A 257 7.65 16.71 1.19
C LEU A 257 8.94 16.46 1.99
N ASP A 258 9.77 15.49 1.59
CA ASP A 258 11.06 15.25 2.21
C ASP A 258 11.97 16.48 2.05
N GLU A 259 12.65 16.89 3.12
CA GLU A 259 13.50 18.09 3.13
C GLU A 259 14.65 18.00 2.10
N HIS A 260 15.09 16.78 1.79
CA HIS A 260 16.12 16.48 0.80
C HIS A 260 15.54 15.83 -0.45
N SER A 261 14.25 16.03 -0.72
CA SER A 261 13.63 15.48 -1.92
C SER A 261 14.39 15.93 -3.18
N PRO A 262 14.73 15.00 -4.09
CA PRO A 262 15.28 15.36 -5.39
C PRO A 262 14.24 16.01 -6.32
N LEU A 263 12.99 16.13 -5.89
CA LEU A 263 11.86 16.62 -6.66
C LEU A 263 11.19 17.81 -5.98
N ARG A 264 10.58 18.68 -6.77
CA ARG A 264 9.74 19.79 -6.30
C ARG A 264 8.50 19.93 -7.18
N LEU A 265 7.45 20.51 -6.60
CA LEU A 265 6.31 20.99 -7.37
C LEU A 265 6.51 22.45 -7.80
N VAL A 266 6.19 22.75 -9.05
CA VAL A 266 6.30 24.09 -9.64
C VAL A 266 4.97 24.47 -10.26
N ARG A 267 4.47 25.65 -9.91
CA ARG A 267 3.26 26.25 -10.47
C ARG A 267 3.62 27.09 -11.69
N GLN A 268 2.99 26.78 -12.83
CA GLN A 268 3.17 27.49 -14.09
C GLN A 268 2.14 28.63 -14.21
N ASN A 269 2.30 29.70 -13.43
CA ASN A 269 1.51 30.92 -13.60
C ASN A 269 2.20 31.79 -14.64
N GLY A 270 1.58 32.05 -15.80
CA GLY A 270 2.20 32.56 -17.05
C GLY A 270 3.06 33.83 -17.03
N GLN A 271 3.45 34.38 -15.88
CA GLN A 271 4.48 35.41 -15.75
C GLN A 271 5.84 34.88 -15.30
N GLN A 272 5.92 33.79 -14.51
CA GLN A 272 7.14 33.04 -14.19
C GLN A 272 6.81 31.76 -13.37
N PRO A 273 7.56 30.66 -13.55
CA PRO A 273 7.38 29.44 -12.78
C PRO A 273 7.80 29.63 -11.31
N VAL A 274 6.96 29.19 -10.37
CA VAL A 274 7.19 29.35 -8.92
C VAL A 274 7.18 27.98 -8.23
N ALA A 275 8.21 27.67 -7.45
CA ALA A 275 8.24 26.49 -6.60
C ALA A 275 7.26 26.64 -5.44
N LEU A 276 6.47 25.60 -5.16
CA LEU A 276 5.53 25.61 -4.04
C LEU A 276 6.26 25.48 -2.70
N SER A 277 5.73 26.17 -1.69
CA SER A 277 6.14 25.99 -0.29
C SER A 277 5.66 24.64 0.26
N HIS A 278 6.20 24.22 1.41
CA HIS A 278 5.78 22.99 2.09
C HIS A 278 4.26 22.96 2.33
N ASP A 279 3.70 24.03 2.89
CA ASP A 279 2.27 24.13 3.20
C ASP A 279 1.41 24.06 1.93
N GLU A 280 1.79 24.74 0.86
CA GLU A 280 1.07 24.65 -0.41
C GLU A 280 1.15 23.24 -1.03
N MET A 281 2.27 22.53 -0.85
CA MET A 281 2.38 21.14 -1.29
C MET A 281 1.45 20.21 -0.48
N VAL A 282 1.32 20.45 0.83
CA VAL A 282 0.38 19.73 1.69
C VAL A 282 -1.06 19.95 1.20
N GLU A 283 -1.46 21.20 0.93
CA GLU A 283 -2.79 21.53 0.40
C GLU A 283 -3.08 20.83 -0.94
N VAL A 284 -2.08 20.78 -1.84
CA VAL A 284 -2.19 20.07 -3.13
C VAL A 284 -2.42 18.58 -2.90
N LEU A 285 -1.65 17.96 -2.00
CA LEU A 285 -1.78 16.54 -1.69
C LEU A 285 -3.13 16.21 -1.03
N GLU A 286 -3.65 17.09 -0.18
CA GLU A 286 -5.00 16.95 0.40
C GLU A 286 -6.08 17.00 -0.68
N GLY A 287 -6.00 17.95 -1.63
CA GLY A 287 -6.92 18.02 -2.76
C GLY A 287 -6.89 16.78 -3.66
N LEU A 288 -5.70 16.21 -3.88
CA LEU A 288 -5.52 14.95 -4.63
C LEU A 288 -6.05 13.71 -3.90
N GLY A 289 -6.19 13.77 -2.57
CA GLY A 289 -6.70 12.69 -1.73
C GLY A 289 -8.19 12.37 -1.96
N THR A 290 -8.87 13.13 -2.82
CA THR A 290 -10.28 12.94 -3.14
C THR A 290 -10.53 11.56 -3.79
N SER A 291 -11.49 10.84 -3.23
CA SER A 291 -11.96 9.56 -3.74
C SER A 291 -12.93 9.74 -4.92
N LEU A 292 -12.75 8.96 -6.00
CA LEU A 292 -13.56 9.06 -7.21
C LEU A 292 -14.21 7.71 -7.56
N ALA A 293 -15.47 7.75 -7.99
CA ALA A 293 -16.16 6.60 -8.56
C ALA A 293 -15.73 6.40 -10.02
N VAL A 294 -15.57 5.15 -10.43
CA VAL A 294 -15.30 4.79 -11.83
C VAL A 294 -16.60 4.31 -12.48
N ARG A 295 -16.96 4.88 -13.62
CA ARG A 295 -18.17 4.50 -14.37
C ARG A 295 -17.88 4.32 -15.86
N MET A 296 -18.47 3.28 -16.44
CA MET A 296 -18.46 3.05 -17.87
C MET A 296 -19.51 3.94 -18.55
N VAL A 297 -19.08 4.89 -19.37
CA VAL A 297 -19.96 5.77 -20.15
C VAL A 297 -19.48 5.80 -21.59
N ARG A 298 -20.33 5.36 -22.53
CA ARG A 298 -20.01 5.31 -23.98
C ARG A 298 -18.67 4.61 -24.28
N LYS A 299 -18.39 3.49 -23.59
CA LYS A 299 -17.14 2.71 -23.69
C LYS A 299 -15.89 3.40 -23.13
N GLU A 300 -16.05 4.49 -22.38
CA GLU A 300 -14.96 5.15 -21.64
C GLU A 300 -15.14 4.93 -20.14
N LEU A 301 -14.04 4.64 -19.44
CA LEU A 301 -14.01 4.63 -17.98
C LEU A 301 -13.78 6.05 -17.48
N ARG A 302 -14.83 6.66 -16.92
CA ARG A 302 -14.83 8.03 -16.41
C ARG A 302 -14.72 8.04 -14.89
N LEU A 303 -13.98 9.02 -14.39
CA LEU A 303 -13.85 9.32 -12.98
C LEU A 303 -14.88 10.40 -12.62
N GLU A 304 -15.74 10.13 -11.64
CA GLU A 304 -16.78 11.03 -11.18
C GLU A 304 -16.70 11.19 -9.66
N PRO A 305 -17.14 12.33 -9.08
CA PRO A 305 -17.28 12.47 -7.64
C PRO A 305 -18.13 11.34 -7.06
N THR A 306 -17.74 10.83 -5.88
CA THR A 306 -18.57 9.89 -5.12
C THR A 306 -19.83 10.56 -4.56
N GLU A 307 -19.79 11.87 -4.36
CA GLU A 307 -20.87 12.69 -3.81
C GLU A 307 -21.13 13.96 -4.64
N GLY A 308 -22.35 14.48 -4.57
CA GLY A 308 -22.74 15.72 -5.24
C GLY A 308 -23.05 15.56 -6.73
N ARG A 309 -22.88 16.65 -7.49
CA ARG A 309 -23.28 16.71 -8.91
C ARG A 309 -22.34 15.88 -9.78
N ARG A 310 -22.92 14.97 -10.56
CA ARG A 310 -22.18 14.18 -11.55
C ARG A 310 -21.50 15.08 -12.58
N ARG A 311 -20.17 14.99 -12.61
CA ARG A 311 -19.30 15.58 -13.64
C ARG A 311 -18.11 14.67 -13.83
N THR A 312 -17.56 14.65 -15.04
CA THR A 312 -16.35 13.88 -15.32
C THR A 312 -15.13 14.67 -14.85
N LEU A 313 -14.41 14.15 -13.87
CA LEU A 313 -13.15 14.69 -13.36
C LEU A 313 -11.93 13.99 -13.94
N GLY A 314 -12.12 12.95 -14.75
CA GLY A 314 -10.99 12.23 -15.32
C GLY A 314 -11.39 11.01 -16.10
N LYS A 315 -10.39 10.34 -16.68
CA LYS A 315 -10.58 9.11 -17.45
C LYS A 315 -9.42 8.16 -17.21
N ILE A 316 -9.72 6.87 -17.08
CA ILE A 316 -8.71 5.81 -17.05
C ILE A 316 -8.88 4.88 -18.26
N LYS A 317 -7.83 4.11 -18.58
CA LYS A 317 -7.89 3.06 -19.59
C LYS A 317 -7.10 1.84 -19.12
N ILE A 318 -7.76 0.68 -19.12
CA ILE A 318 -7.11 -0.61 -18.87
C ILE A 318 -6.43 -1.04 -20.18
N ASN A 319 -5.12 -1.29 -20.14
CA ASN A 319 -4.35 -1.86 -21.23
C ASN A 319 -3.79 -3.23 -20.79
N LYS A 320 -3.20 -4.00 -21.71
CA LYS A 320 -2.70 -5.36 -21.47
C LYS A 320 -1.84 -5.49 -20.20
N GLY A 321 -0.90 -4.57 -19.98
CA GLY A 321 0.04 -4.64 -18.85
C GLY A 321 -0.05 -3.52 -17.83
N ARG A 322 -0.94 -2.52 -18.00
CA ARG A 322 -1.11 -1.42 -17.04
C ARG A 322 -2.43 -0.69 -17.19
N ILE A 323 -2.92 -0.12 -16.10
CA ILE A 323 -3.96 0.92 -16.14
C ILE A 323 -3.29 2.28 -16.37
N SER A 324 -3.83 3.09 -17.29
CA SER A 324 -3.33 4.44 -17.58
C SER A 324 -4.34 5.50 -17.19
N LEU A 325 -3.87 6.56 -16.53
CA LEU A 325 -4.63 7.76 -16.23
C LEU A 325 -4.55 8.72 -17.43
N ARG A 326 -5.65 8.82 -18.18
CA ARG A 326 -5.75 9.58 -19.45
C ARG A 326 -6.00 11.07 -19.20
N SER A 327 -6.88 11.39 -18.25
CA SER A 327 -7.11 12.74 -17.78
C SER A 327 -7.43 12.73 -16.29
N LEU A 328 -7.09 13.81 -15.61
CA LEU A 328 -7.46 14.10 -14.23
C LEU A 328 -7.55 15.61 -14.12
N ASP A 329 -8.74 16.10 -13.86
CA ASP A 329 -9.13 17.48 -13.63
C ASP A 329 -9.51 17.58 -12.16
N LEU A 330 -8.48 17.87 -11.36
CA LEU A 330 -8.61 18.28 -9.97
C LEU A 330 -7.90 19.63 -9.91
N SER A 331 -8.56 20.65 -9.35
CA SER A 331 -8.05 22.04 -9.31
C SER A 331 -6.63 22.14 -8.76
N ALA A 332 -6.23 21.23 -7.87
CA ALA A 332 -4.89 21.12 -7.32
C ALA A 332 -3.79 20.71 -8.32
N ALA A 333 -4.13 20.16 -9.49
CA ALA A 333 -3.18 19.49 -10.39
C ALA A 333 -3.03 20.12 -11.79
N GLU A 334 -3.93 21.03 -12.18
CA GLU A 334 -4.03 21.48 -13.58
C GLU A 334 -2.87 22.36 -14.06
N SER A 335 -2.19 23.06 -13.14
CA SER A 335 -1.10 24.01 -13.44
C SER A 335 0.26 23.60 -12.87
N LEU A 336 0.39 22.37 -12.38
CA LEU A 336 1.58 21.92 -11.66
C LEU A 336 2.48 21.01 -12.49
N THR A 337 3.78 21.28 -12.41
CA THR A 337 4.86 20.43 -12.93
C THR A 337 5.69 19.86 -11.78
N VAL A 338 6.10 18.61 -11.92
CA VAL A 338 7.11 17.96 -11.08
C VAL A 338 8.45 18.15 -11.79
N GLU A 339 9.39 18.79 -11.11
CA GLU A 339 10.73 19.11 -11.60
C GLU A 339 11.79 18.58 -10.65
N ARG A 340 13.00 18.36 -11.15
CA ARG A 340 14.16 18.12 -10.31
C ARG A 340 14.53 19.35 -9.48
N ALA A 341 14.81 19.14 -8.20
CA ALA A 341 15.16 20.20 -7.27
C ALA A 341 16.57 20.77 -7.52
N ASP A 342 17.48 19.99 -8.12
CA ASP A 342 18.89 20.37 -8.37
C ASP A 342 19.09 21.28 -9.60
N LEU A 343 18.03 21.49 -10.40
CA LEU A 343 18.03 22.42 -11.53
C LEU A 343 17.33 23.74 -11.17
N PRO A 344 17.61 24.87 -11.84
CA PRO A 344 16.85 26.10 -11.65
C PRO A 344 15.35 25.92 -11.91
N VAL A 345 14.50 26.61 -11.15
CA VAL A 345 13.03 26.55 -11.25
C VAL A 345 12.57 26.85 -12.67
N GLY A 346 11.75 25.96 -13.24
CA GLY A 346 11.21 26.09 -14.59
C GLY A 346 12.18 25.72 -15.73
N GLN A 347 13.38 25.24 -15.41
CA GLN A 347 14.40 24.91 -16.41
C GLN A 347 14.70 23.40 -16.50
N ASP A 348 13.89 22.55 -15.88
CA ASP A 348 14.03 21.10 -16.03
C ASP A 348 13.48 20.64 -17.40
N PRO A 349 14.34 20.24 -18.36
CA PRO A 349 13.88 19.77 -19.67
C PRO A 349 13.13 18.43 -19.58
N GLY A 350 13.27 17.71 -18.46
CA GLY A 350 12.54 16.47 -18.14
C GLY A 350 11.29 16.68 -17.29
N GLY A 351 10.92 17.92 -16.98
CA GLY A 351 9.77 18.26 -16.15
C GLY A 351 8.46 17.67 -16.69
N LYS A 352 7.65 17.08 -15.82
CA LYS A 352 6.37 16.45 -16.17
C LYS A 352 5.23 17.19 -15.49
N SER A 353 4.07 17.33 -16.14
CA SER A 353 2.87 17.74 -15.39
C SER A 353 2.57 16.74 -14.27
N LEU A 354 1.99 17.20 -13.16
CA LEU A 354 1.69 16.36 -11.99
C LEU A 354 0.86 15.13 -12.36
N ARG A 355 -0.14 15.29 -13.24
CA ARG A 355 -0.89 14.17 -13.82
C ARG A 355 0.00 13.18 -14.57
N SER A 356 0.91 13.69 -15.41
CA SER A 356 1.82 12.84 -16.20
C SER A 356 2.76 12.06 -15.30
N TYR A 357 3.26 12.70 -14.24
CA TYR A 357 4.07 12.06 -13.20
C TYR A 357 3.28 10.97 -12.46
N ILE A 358 2.08 11.27 -11.95
CA ILE A 358 1.17 10.28 -11.30
C ILE A 358 0.93 9.08 -12.23
N ASN A 359 0.73 9.31 -13.53
CA ASN A 359 0.51 8.25 -14.51
C ASN A 359 1.78 7.47 -14.89
N SER A 360 2.96 8.10 -14.95
CA SER A 360 4.21 7.40 -15.29
C SER A 360 4.69 6.55 -14.11
N GLU A 361 4.60 7.09 -12.91
CA GLU A 361 4.99 6.42 -11.66
C GLU A 361 3.86 5.57 -11.06
N SER A 362 2.71 5.51 -11.73
CA SER A 362 1.50 4.74 -11.36
C SER A 362 0.94 5.05 -9.96
N ARG A 363 1.08 6.28 -9.44
CA ARG A 363 0.72 6.69 -8.07
C ARG A 363 -0.77 6.82 -7.82
N PHE A 364 -1.49 5.73 -8.01
CA PHE A 364 -2.93 5.65 -7.81
C PHE A 364 -3.36 4.22 -7.50
N VAL A 365 -4.54 4.12 -6.88
CA VAL A 365 -5.23 2.88 -6.56
C VAL A 365 -6.49 2.79 -7.41
N VAL A 366 -6.78 1.60 -7.94
CA VAL A 366 -8.05 1.26 -8.57
C VAL A 366 -8.60 -0.01 -7.91
N LEU A 367 -9.85 0.05 -7.43
CA LEU A 367 -10.56 -1.12 -6.92
C LEU A 367 -11.60 -1.59 -7.95
N PHE A 368 -11.97 -2.86 -7.85
CA PHE A 368 -12.84 -3.53 -8.80
C PHE A 368 -14.14 -4.00 -8.13
N ASP A 369 -15.07 -4.48 -8.94
CA ASP A 369 -16.25 -5.21 -8.48
C ASP A 369 -15.88 -6.56 -7.85
N ASP A 370 -14.77 -7.17 -8.24
CA ASP A 370 -14.18 -8.28 -7.49
C ASP A 370 -13.45 -7.74 -6.24
N LEU A 371 -14.00 -8.05 -5.05
CA LEU A 371 -13.45 -7.61 -3.76
C LEU A 371 -12.04 -8.15 -3.49
N ALA A 372 -11.65 -9.26 -4.12
CA ALA A 372 -10.32 -9.83 -4.01
C ALA A 372 -9.29 -9.04 -4.82
N LEU A 373 -9.72 -8.20 -5.78
CA LEU A 373 -8.81 -7.50 -6.69
C LEU A 373 -8.58 -6.04 -6.30
N ALA A 374 -7.32 -5.60 -6.38
CA ALA A 374 -6.96 -4.20 -6.34
C ALA A 374 -5.71 -3.91 -7.16
N TYR A 375 -5.73 -2.81 -7.91
CA TYR A 375 -4.58 -2.34 -8.67
C TYR A 375 -3.93 -1.18 -7.91
N ILE A 376 -2.72 -1.42 -7.42
CA ILE A 376 -1.99 -0.50 -6.55
C ILE A 376 -0.60 -0.31 -7.12
N ASP A 377 -0.25 0.94 -7.41
CA ASP A 377 1.09 1.36 -7.85
C ASP A 377 1.67 0.52 -9.00
N GLY A 378 0.84 0.32 -10.03
CA GLY A 378 1.26 -0.34 -11.26
C GLY A 378 1.03 -1.85 -11.29
N THR A 379 0.59 -2.46 -10.20
CA THR A 379 0.45 -3.92 -10.07
C THR A 379 -0.98 -4.29 -9.68
N LEU A 380 -1.56 -5.29 -10.34
CA LEU A 380 -2.84 -5.88 -9.93
C LEU A 380 -2.56 -6.97 -8.89
N TYR A 381 -3.18 -6.85 -7.72
CA TYR A 381 -3.11 -7.82 -6.65
C TYR A 381 -4.44 -8.55 -6.52
N ARG A 382 -4.36 -9.83 -6.15
CA ARG A 382 -5.48 -10.67 -5.75
C ARG A 382 -5.25 -11.19 -4.34
N ASP A 383 -6.20 -10.94 -3.45
CA ASP A 383 -6.18 -11.45 -2.08
C ASP A 383 -7.15 -12.64 -1.96
N ASP A 384 -6.58 -13.84 -1.95
CA ASP A 384 -7.35 -15.09 -1.96
C ASP A 384 -8.05 -15.39 -0.62
N VAL A 385 -7.59 -14.80 0.49
CA VAL A 385 -8.30 -14.87 1.79
C VAL A 385 -9.68 -14.23 1.65
N PHE A 386 -9.78 -13.15 0.86
CA PHE A 386 -11.04 -12.46 0.62
C PHE A 386 -11.88 -13.05 -0.52
N ALA A 387 -11.30 -13.90 -1.36
CA ALA A 387 -12.05 -14.65 -2.38
C ALA A 387 -13.04 -15.66 -1.77
N ALA A 388 -12.84 -16.06 -0.50
CA ALA A 388 -13.71 -16.98 0.23
C ALA A 388 -14.99 -16.35 0.81
N GLY A 389 -15.26 -15.05 0.56
CA GLY A 389 -16.62 -14.54 0.56
C GLY A 389 -17.06 -13.61 1.70
N GLY A 390 -16.20 -12.69 2.15
CA GLY A 390 -16.58 -11.52 2.96
C GLY A 390 -17.30 -11.76 4.30
N GLU A 391 -17.63 -13.00 4.67
CA GLU A 391 -18.24 -13.39 5.94
C GLU A 391 -17.32 -13.02 7.13
N ASP A 392 -16.00 -12.95 6.91
CA ASP A 392 -15.06 -12.46 7.91
C ASP A 392 -15.36 -11.01 8.32
N LEU A 393 -15.84 -10.15 7.40
CA LEU A 393 -16.26 -8.79 7.75
C LEU A 393 -17.34 -8.81 8.82
N LEU A 394 -18.31 -9.74 8.74
CA LEU A 394 -19.40 -9.87 9.69
C LEU A 394 -18.92 -10.23 11.11
N ARG A 395 -17.75 -10.85 11.24
CA ARG A 395 -17.12 -11.17 12.54
C ARG A 395 -16.58 -9.93 13.25
N TYR A 396 -16.30 -8.87 12.49
CA TYR A 396 -15.86 -7.58 13.03
C TYR A 396 -17.03 -6.63 13.34
N LEU A 397 -18.25 -6.98 12.92
CA LEU A 397 -19.47 -6.21 13.19
C LEU A 397 -20.17 -6.74 14.46
N LEU A 398 -20.25 -5.87 15.47
CA LEU A 398 -21.06 -6.07 16.68
C LEU A 398 -22.36 -5.28 16.52
N THR A 399 -23.48 -5.85 16.96
CA THR A 399 -24.80 -5.22 16.82
C THR A 399 -25.23 -4.60 18.14
N GLU A 400 -25.71 -3.36 18.08
CA GLU A 400 -26.41 -2.69 19.17
C GLU A 400 -27.74 -2.13 18.63
N ARG A 401 -28.85 -2.67 19.14
CA ARG A 401 -30.20 -2.34 18.66
C ARG A 401 -30.53 -0.87 18.91
N ALA A 402 -30.08 -0.29 20.02
CA ALA A 402 -30.38 1.10 20.34
C ALA A 402 -29.81 2.09 19.31
N LEU A 403 -28.81 1.70 18.51
CA LEU A 403 -28.29 2.54 17.42
C LEU A 403 -29.33 2.79 16.32
N ALA A 404 -30.36 1.95 16.19
CA ALA A 404 -31.45 2.13 15.23
C ALA A 404 -32.34 3.33 15.57
N ASP A 405 -32.50 3.62 16.87
CA ASP A 405 -33.36 4.68 17.37
C ASP A 405 -32.61 6.01 17.57
N THR A 406 -31.32 6.05 17.22
CA THR A 406 -30.53 7.29 17.37
C THR A 406 -30.90 8.33 16.32
N VAL A 407 -31.07 9.57 16.76
CA VAL A 407 -31.45 10.71 15.90
C VAL A 407 -30.33 11.73 15.70
N SER A 408 -29.22 11.57 16.44
CA SER A 408 -28.09 12.49 16.40
C SER A 408 -26.81 11.84 16.93
N GLU A 409 -25.68 12.50 16.71
CA GLU A 409 -24.39 12.07 17.26
C GLU A 409 -24.32 12.28 18.77
N LYS A 410 -24.64 13.49 19.26
CA LYS A 410 -24.45 13.93 20.66
C LYS A 410 -25.72 14.47 21.34
N GLY A 411 -26.84 14.58 20.62
CA GLY A 411 -28.05 15.26 21.09
C GLY A 411 -27.95 16.78 20.99
N GLY A 412 -28.95 17.47 21.57
CA GLY A 412 -28.93 18.92 21.76
C GLY A 412 -28.32 19.28 23.11
N LEU A 413 -27.08 19.74 23.14
CA LEU A 413 -26.38 20.07 24.37
C LEU A 413 -27.03 21.28 25.07
N THR A 414 -27.36 21.14 26.36
CA THR A 414 -27.85 22.26 27.18
C THR A 414 -27.03 22.40 28.46
N ALA A 415 -27.02 23.60 29.05
CA ALA A 415 -26.19 23.90 30.22
C ALA A 415 -26.56 23.07 31.47
N VAL A 416 -27.82 22.66 31.59
CA VAL A 416 -28.34 21.89 32.74
C VAL A 416 -28.24 20.38 32.54
N GLN A 417 -27.82 19.93 31.37
CA GLN A 417 -27.77 18.52 31.02
C GLN A 417 -26.62 17.83 31.78
N THR A 418 -26.94 16.75 32.48
CA THR A 418 -25.98 15.95 33.28
C THR A 418 -25.61 14.62 32.64
N ALA A 419 -26.31 14.22 31.56
CA ALA A 419 -25.99 13.03 30.77
C ALA A 419 -26.30 13.25 29.29
N PHE A 420 -25.57 12.59 28.40
CA PHE A 420 -25.87 12.60 26.96
C PHE A 420 -27.28 12.06 26.68
N ASP A 421 -27.92 12.58 25.63
CA ASP A 421 -29.27 12.15 25.24
C ASP A 421 -29.28 10.63 24.97
N PRO A 422 -30.18 9.84 25.59
CA PRO A 422 -30.28 8.40 25.35
C PRO A 422 -30.48 8.03 23.88
N THR A 423 -31.05 8.93 23.07
CA THR A 423 -31.28 8.77 21.63
C THR A 423 -30.14 9.36 20.77
N SER A 424 -28.99 9.68 21.38
CA SER A 424 -27.76 10.02 20.68
C SER A 424 -26.79 8.84 20.67
N VAL A 425 -25.91 8.76 19.67
CA VAL A 425 -24.87 7.71 19.64
C VAL A 425 -23.97 7.79 20.88
N PHE A 426 -23.65 9.00 21.37
CA PHE A 426 -22.90 9.20 22.62
C PHE A 426 -23.65 8.60 23.83
N GLY A 427 -24.95 8.84 23.93
CA GLY A 427 -25.80 8.26 24.98
C GLY A 427 -25.83 6.73 24.92
N VAL A 428 -25.91 6.14 23.72
CA VAL A 428 -25.85 4.68 23.53
C VAL A 428 -24.48 4.14 23.93
N VAL A 429 -23.38 4.83 23.60
CA VAL A 429 -22.03 4.43 24.03
C VAL A 429 -21.96 4.37 25.55
N VAL A 430 -22.34 5.44 26.23
CA VAL A 430 -22.24 5.54 27.70
C VAL A 430 -23.11 4.50 28.41
N ASN A 431 -24.36 4.35 27.97
CA ASN A 431 -25.37 3.58 28.69
C ASN A 431 -25.38 2.08 28.34
N GLN A 432 -24.98 1.72 27.12
CA GLN A 432 -25.16 0.35 26.62
C GLN A 432 -23.86 -0.27 26.13
N ILE A 433 -23.08 0.39 25.29
CA ILE A 433 -21.89 -0.25 24.70
C ILE A 433 -20.74 -0.33 25.71
N ALA A 434 -20.44 0.77 26.39
CA ALA A 434 -19.36 0.88 27.37
C ALA A 434 -19.83 0.57 28.81
N HIS A 435 -21.00 -0.06 29.01
CA HIS A 435 -21.59 -0.27 30.33
C HIS A 435 -20.71 -1.08 31.31
N GLN A 436 -19.76 -1.87 30.79
CA GLN A 436 -18.86 -2.70 31.58
C GLN A 436 -17.55 -2.01 31.98
N ASP A 437 -17.22 -0.88 31.37
CA ASP A 437 -15.96 -0.17 31.63
C ASP A 437 -16.08 0.58 32.96
N ASP A 438 -15.39 0.17 34.03
CA ASP A 438 -15.52 0.82 35.34
C ASP A 438 -14.97 2.26 35.37
N VAL A 439 -14.12 2.63 34.43
CA VAL A 439 -13.73 4.01 34.14
C VAL A 439 -14.12 4.35 32.71
N LEU A 440 -14.83 5.48 32.50
CA LEU A 440 -15.20 5.97 31.18
C LEU A 440 -14.92 7.47 31.08
N LEU A 441 -14.07 7.83 30.13
CA LEU A 441 -13.56 9.18 29.91
C LEU A 441 -14.11 9.73 28.60
N CYS A 442 -14.64 10.95 28.60
CA CYS A 442 -15.04 11.70 27.42
C CYS A 442 -13.85 12.55 26.94
N ASP A 443 -13.21 12.11 25.85
CA ASP A 443 -12.00 12.72 25.30
C ASP A 443 -12.29 13.63 24.09
N ASP A 444 -13.57 13.81 23.75
CA ASP A 444 -14.11 14.53 22.58
C ASP A 444 -13.79 16.05 22.53
N LEU A 445 -12.56 16.45 22.19
CA LEU A 445 -12.06 17.84 22.08
C LEU A 445 -10.95 17.99 21.01
N SER A 446 -10.41 19.20 20.82
CA SER A 446 -9.46 19.54 19.74
C SER A 446 -8.16 18.74 19.68
N ASP A 447 -7.77 18.04 20.74
CA ASP A 447 -6.61 17.13 20.77
C ASP A 447 -6.99 15.73 21.31
N GLU A 448 -8.10 15.23 20.80
CA GLU A 448 -8.68 13.94 21.15
C GLU A 448 -7.94 12.75 20.55
N TRP A 449 -7.87 11.68 21.34
CA TRP A 449 -7.47 10.35 20.93
C TRP A 449 -8.68 9.52 20.49
N ALA A 450 -9.83 9.73 21.11
CA ALA A 450 -11.11 9.10 20.79
C ALA A 450 -12.26 9.97 21.30
N ASP A 451 -13.51 9.65 20.96
CA ASP A 451 -14.65 10.32 21.59
C ASP A 451 -14.77 9.89 23.05
N PHE A 452 -14.60 8.59 23.30
CA PHE A 452 -14.51 8.02 24.64
C PHE A 452 -13.35 7.04 24.81
N ILE A 453 -12.78 7.00 26.03
CA ILE A 453 -11.79 6.02 26.45
C ILE A 453 -12.38 5.26 27.65
N GLY A 454 -12.64 3.97 27.46
CA GLY A 454 -13.13 3.07 28.49
C GLY A 454 -12.03 2.16 29.02
N LEU A 455 -11.94 2.02 30.33
CA LEU A 455 -11.10 1.03 31.00
C LEU A 455 -11.99 0.04 31.73
N ASN A 456 -11.73 -1.25 31.52
CA ASN A 456 -12.26 -2.30 32.36
C ASN A 456 -11.11 -2.91 33.16
N THR A 457 -10.88 -2.40 34.37
CA THR A 457 -9.81 -2.85 35.28
C THR A 457 -10.19 -4.14 36.00
N ARG A 458 -11.48 -4.48 36.01
CA ARG A 458 -12.04 -5.66 36.70
C ARG A 458 -12.10 -6.90 35.81
N ALA A 459 -12.05 -6.72 34.49
CA ALA A 459 -11.97 -7.82 33.55
C ALA A 459 -10.64 -8.56 33.68
N THR A 460 -10.64 -9.85 33.34
CA THR A 460 -9.43 -10.66 33.28
C THR A 460 -9.37 -11.32 31.89
N PRO A 461 -8.50 -10.84 30.99
CA PRO A 461 -7.58 -9.71 31.16
C PRO A 461 -8.27 -8.33 31.22
N PRO A 462 -7.61 -7.30 31.78
CA PRO A 462 -8.10 -5.92 31.73
C PRO A 462 -8.24 -5.42 30.30
N THR A 463 -9.08 -4.40 30.08
CA THR A 463 -9.30 -3.85 28.73
C THR A 463 -9.16 -2.33 28.68
N VAL A 464 -8.62 -1.83 27.57
CA VAL A 464 -8.67 -0.41 27.15
C VAL A 464 -9.46 -0.35 25.86
N THR A 465 -10.43 0.56 25.77
CA THR A 465 -11.27 0.72 24.59
C THR A 465 -11.33 2.17 24.16
N PHE A 466 -10.95 2.43 22.91
CA PHE A 466 -11.15 3.72 22.27
C PHE A 466 -12.43 3.64 21.43
N TYR A 467 -13.42 4.46 21.75
CA TYR A 467 -14.69 4.52 21.04
C TYR A 467 -14.72 5.75 20.13
N HIS A 468 -14.99 5.52 18.84
CA HIS A 468 -15.12 6.53 17.80
C HIS A 468 -16.58 6.55 17.30
N ALA A 469 -17.37 7.48 17.81
CA ALA A 469 -18.81 7.55 17.65
C ALA A 469 -19.22 8.48 16.51
N LYS A 470 -20.02 7.98 15.56
CA LYS A 470 -20.51 8.77 14.44
C LYS A 470 -21.95 8.48 14.07
N HIS A 471 -22.77 9.53 13.95
CA HIS A 471 -24.13 9.44 13.44
C HIS A 471 -24.24 10.07 12.05
N LYS A 472 -24.66 9.29 11.07
CA LYS A 472 -25.09 9.72 9.73
C LYS A 472 -26.22 8.79 9.24
N GLY A 473 -26.74 9.05 8.04
CA GLY A 473 -27.75 8.20 7.42
C GLY A 473 -27.24 6.80 7.07
N LEU A 474 -28.13 5.80 7.18
CA LEU A 474 -27.86 4.40 6.85
C LEU A 474 -27.33 4.24 5.41
N SER A 475 -26.14 3.66 5.28
CA SER A 475 -25.44 3.53 4.00
C SER A 475 -24.60 2.25 3.92
N LEU A 476 -24.41 1.77 2.69
CA LEU A 476 -23.42 0.74 2.35
C LEU A 476 -22.19 1.35 1.64
N GLY A 477 -22.02 2.67 1.68
CA GLY A 477 -20.85 3.37 1.13
C GLY A 477 -19.84 3.76 2.20
N ALA A 478 -18.59 3.99 1.81
CA ALA A 478 -17.51 4.33 2.76
C ALA A 478 -17.61 5.74 3.37
N SER A 479 -18.17 6.73 2.64
CA SER A 479 -18.18 8.15 3.05
C SER A 479 -18.63 8.40 4.49
N PRO A 480 -19.72 7.79 4.99
CA PRO A 480 -20.17 8.06 6.34
C PRO A 480 -19.22 7.61 7.44
N PHE A 481 -18.32 6.67 7.11
CA PHE A 481 -17.40 6.01 8.04
C PHE A 481 -15.99 6.57 7.96
N HIS A 482 -15.62 7.27 6.89
CA HIS A 482 -14.26 7.73 6.64
C HIS A 482 -13.71 8.56 7.80
N GLU A 483 -14.48 9.49 8.36
CA GLU A 483 -14.05 10.33 9.48
C GLU A 483 -13.68 9.48 10.70
N ALA A 484 -14.63 8.66 11.20
CA ALA A 484 -14.44 7.84 12.39
C ALA A 484 -13.32 6.79 12.22
N VAL A 485 -13.26 6.14 11.05
CA VAL A 485 -12.18 5.18 10.74
C VAL A 485 -10.83 5.89 10.67
N SER A 486 -10.75 7.07 10.05
CA SER A 486 -9.49 7.81 9.95
C SER A 486 -9.01 8.28 11.32
N GLN A 487 -9.92 8.74 12.18
CA GLN A 487 -9.61 9.12 13.56
C GLN A 487 -9.14 7.92 14.39
N ALA A 488 -9.77 6.76 14.23
CA ALA A 488 -9.35 5.52 14.87
C ALA A 488 -7.94 5.10 14.42
N LEU A 489 -7.69 5.09 13.11
CA LEU A 489 -6.37 4.78 12.53
C LEU A 489 -5.28 5.73 13.04
N LYS A 490 -5.56 7.04 13.10
CA LYS A 490 -4.61 8.06 13.58
C LYS A 490 -4.17 7.78 15.03
N ASN A 491 -5.07 7.27 15.86
CA ASN A 491 -4.85 7.14 17.30
C ASN A 491 -4.51 5.72 17.76
N LEU A 492 -4.31 4.76 16.84
CA LEU A 492 -3.85 3.41 17.16
C LEU A 492 -2.53 3.42 17.97
N GLY A 493 -1.60 4.33 17.67
CA GLY A 493 -0.35 4.48 18.42
C GLY A 493 -0.54 4.93 19.87
N ASN A 494 -1.66 5.58 20.20
CA ASN A 494 -1.95 6.08 21.54
C ASN A 494 -2.64 5.03 22.43
N MET A 495 -3.00 3.86 21.89
CA MET A 495 -3.67 2.79 22.65
C MET A 495 -2.77 2.12 23.70
N ALA A 496 -1.45 2.36 23.63
CA ALA A 496 -0.52 1.97 24.68
C ALA A 496 -0.55 2.92 25.89
N LEU A 497 -1.30 4.02 25.83
CA LEU A 497 -1.41 5.07 26.86
C LEU A 497 -0.01 5.61 27.24
N PRO A 498 0.69 6.27 26.30
CA PRO A 498 2.07 6.70 26.49
C PRO A 498 2.22 7.62 27.69
N GLU A 499 3.19 7.31 28.56
CA GLU A 499 3.40 8.00 29.84
C GLU A 499 3.64 9.50 29.68
N SER A 500 4.37 9.89 28.63
CA SER A 500 4.67 11.30 28.32
C SER A 500 3.43 12.17 28.13
N GLU A 501 2.31 11.58 27.70
CA GLU A 501 1.07 12.30 27.44
C GLU A 501 0.09 12.26 28.61
N MET A 502 0.29 11.37 29.59
CA MET A 502 -0.71 11.08 30.63
C MET A 502 -1.04 12.27 31.51
N GLY A 503 -0.03 13.01 31.98
CA GLY A 503 -0.27 14.17 32.84
C GLY A 503 -1.14 15.22 32.15
N ARG A 504 -0.86 15.49 30.87
CA ARG A 504 -1.62 16.43 30.05
C ARG A 504 -3.05 15.93 29.77
N LYS A 505 -3.20 14.64 29.45
CA LYS A 505 -4.51 14.05 29.13
C LYS A 505 -5.41 13.93 30.34
N VAL A 506 -4.89 13.48 31.48
CA VAL A 506 -5.65 13.42 32.75
C VAL A 506 -6.13 14.80 33.15
N ALA A 507 -5.28 15.83 33.10
CA ALA A 507 -5.69 17.21 33.37
C ALA A 507 -6.78 17.69 32.40
N SER A 508 -6.72 17.25 31.13
CA SER A 508 -7.75 17.60 30.16
C SER A 508 -9.12 17.03 30.56
N TRP A 509 -9.18 15.81 31.10
CA TRP A 509 -10.44 15.16 31.48
C TRP A 509 -11.05 15.67 32.78
N GLU A 510 -10.41 16.64 33.44
CA GLU A 510 -11.00 17.31 34.60
C GLU A 510 -12.12 18.28 34.17
N GLY A 511 -13.22 18.25 34.91
CA GLY A 511 -14.36 19.15 34.70
C GLY A 511 -15.43 18.61 33.76
N VAL A 512 -16.19 19.55 33.18
CA VAL A 512 -17.43 19.25 32.44
C VAL A 512 -17.26 19.39 30.93
N TYR A 513 -18.07 18.63 30.20
CA TYR A 513 -18.09 18.63 28.75
C TYR A 513 -18.59 19.97 28.21
N THR A 514 -17.80 20.56 27.33
CA THR A 514 -18.07 21.86 26.68
C THR A 514 -17.88 21.73 25.19
N LYS A 515 -18.90 22.13 24.41
CA LYS A 515 -18.81 22.16 22.95
C LYS A 515 -19.59 23.34 22.39
N ASP A 516 -19.10 23.93 21.30
CA ASP A 516 -19.77 25.01 20.57
C ASP A 516 -20.22 26.18 21.46
N ARG A 517 -19.39 26.53 22.46
CA ARG A 517 -19.63 27.56 23.50
C ARG A 517 -20.76 27.26 24.49
N VAL A 518 -21.26 26.02 24.53
CA VAL A 518 -22.18 25.53 25.55
C VAL A 518 -21.41 24.63 26.53
N THR A 519 -21.32 25.07 27.78
CA THR A 519 -20.79 24.28 28.89
C THR A 519 -21.94 23.55 29.56
N SER A 520 -21.94 22.22 29.48
CA SER A 520 -22.96 21.37 30.11
C SER A 520 -22.62 21.07 31.57
N ALA A 521 -23.48 20.30 32.25
CA ALA A 521 -23.21 19.70 33.55
C ALA A 521 -22.82 18.21 33.44
N ILE A 522 -22.44 17.75 32.24
CA ILE A 522 -21.96 16.38 32.02
C ILE A 522 -20.48 16.32 32.41
N ASP A 523 -20.13 15.49 33.39
CA ASP A 523 -18.73 15.28 33.75
C ASP A 523 -17.96 14.56 32.64
N ARG A 524 -16.71 14.97 32.41
CA ARG A 524 -15.85 14.30 31.42
C ARG A 524 -15.35 12.95 31.91
N VAL A 525 -15.22 12.76 33.23
CA VAL A 525 -15.13 11.43 33.83
C VAL A 525 -16.56 10.93 33.99
N VAL A 526 -17.10 10.36 32.92
CA VAL A 526 -18.49 9.87 32.83
C VAL A 526 -18.73 8.73 33.81
N ARG A 527 -17.71 7.92 34.07
CA ARG A 527 -17.71 6.88 35.10
C ARG A 527 -16.33 6.77 35.73
N GLY A 528 -16.30 6.55 37.05
CA GLY A 528 -15.07 6.52 37.86
C GLY A 528 -14.88 7.82 38.63
N ASP A 529 -13.68 8.02 39.18
CA ASP A 529 -13.30 9.21 39.92
C ASP A 529 -11.97 9.74 39.36
N ILE A 530 -11.94 11.03 39.00
CA ILE A 530 -10.76 11.72 38.46
C ILE A 530 -9.52 11.51 39.33
N ALA A 531 -9.68 11.45 40.66
CA ALA A 531 -8.57 11.23 41.59
C ALA A 531 -7.88 9.87 41.40
N THR A 532 -8.56 8.88 40.82
CA THR A 532 -8.08 7.51 40.64
C THR A 532 -7.80 7.13 39.18
N VAL A 533 -8.13 8.00 38.22
CA VAL A 533 -7.97 7.73 36.78
C VAL A 533 -6.50 7.46 36.43
N ALA A 534 -5.56 8.24 36.98
CA ALA A 534 -4.14 8.05 36.71
C ALA A 534 -3.64 6.66 37.16
N ASP A 535 -4.09 6.19 38.33
CA ASP A 535 -3.75 4.88 38.87
C ASP A 535 -4.38 3.75 38.03
N ALA A 536 -5.65 3.90 37.65
CA ALA A 536 -6.33 2.94 36.78
C ALA A 536 -5.62 2.78 35.43
N ILE A 537 -5.20 3.90 34.83
CA ILE A 537 -4.40 3.89 33.60
C ILE A 537 -3.05 3.22 33.83
N GLY A 538 -2.36 3.54 34.92
CA GLY A 538 -1.08 2.93 35.28
C GLY A 538 -1.17 1.40 35.43
N ALA A 539 -2.24 0.92 36.08
CA ALA A 539 -2.50 -0.51 36.27
C ALA A 539 -2.72 -1.23 34.93
N VAL A 540 -3.57 -0.67 34.07
CA VAL A 540 -3.88 -1.27 32.77
C VAL A 540 -2.68 -1.21 31.82
N ARG A 541 -1.90 -0.13 31.85
CA ARG A 541 -0.67 0.05 31.05
C ARG A 541 0.43 -0.94 31.42
N SER A 542 0.59 -1.23 32.72
CA SER A 542 1.63 -2.13 33.23
C SER A 542 1.26 -3.62 33.12
N THR A 543 -0.01 -3.93 32.85
CA THR A 543 -0.51 -5.30 32.71
C THR A 543 -0.21 -5.86 31.30
N PRO A 544 0.60 -6.94 31.15
CA PRO A 544 1.06 -7.41 29.84
C PRO A 544 -0.02 -7.96 28.91
N ASP A 545 -1.07 -8.57 29.46
CA ASP A 545 -2.17 -9.20 28.72
C ASP A 545 -3.38 -8.27 28.51
N THR A 546 -3.27 -6.99 28.87
CA THR A 546 -4.30 -5.98 28.63
C THR A 546 -4.77 -6.00 27.17
N MET A 547 -6.08 -6.19 26.99
CA MET A 547 -6.71 -6.17 25.68
C MET A 547 -6.99 -4.73 25.24
N ARG A 548 -6.40 -4.34 24.12
CA ARG A 548 -6.61 -3.03 23.50
C ARG A 548 -7.69 -3.15 22.43
N ARG A 549 -8.70 -2.28 22.44
CA ARG A 549 -9.87 -2.34 21.56
C ARG A 549 -10.10 -0.99 20.89
N ALA A 550 -10.22 -0.95 19.57
CA ALA A 550 -10.57 0.25 18.82
C ALA A 550 -11.94 0.02 18.18
N TYR A 551 -12.96 0.72 18.67
CA TYR A 551 -14.36 0.51 18.31
C TYR A 551 -14.88 1.72 17.53
N VAL A 552 -15.28 1.49 16.29
CA VAL A 552 -16.07 2.48 15.53
C VAL A 552 -17.54 2.23 15.85
N VAL A 553 -18.21 3.17 16.51
CA VAL A 553 -19.62 3.06 16.89
C VAL A 553 -20.45 3.93 15.96
N THR A 554 -21.41 3.34 15.27
CA THR A 554 -22.17 4.11 14.28
C THR A 554 -23.57 3.58 14.02
N SER A 555 -24.51 4.52 13.92
CA SER A 555 -25.87 4.26 13.42
C SER A 555 -25.94 4.17 11.89
N SER A 556 -24.84 4.42 11.18
CA SER A 556 -24.85 4.57 9.72
C SER A 556 -24.74 3.23 8.98
N LEU A 557 -24.56 2.12 9.71
CA LEU A 557 -24.43 0.77 9.16
C LEU A 557 -25.42 -0.17 9.83
N SER A 558 -25.90 -1.17 9.08
CA SER A 558 -26.65 -2.31 9.59
C SER A 558 -25.91 -3.59 9.21
N LYS A 559 -25.72 -4.48 10.17
CA LYS A 559 -25.07 -5.78 9.93
C LYS A 559 -25.90 -6.64 8.98
N GLN A 560 -27.23 -6.61 9.10
CA GLN A 560 -28.14 -7.30 8.19
C GLN A 560 -27.95 -6.82 6.74
N ARG A 561 -27.88 -5.50 6.50
CA ARG A 561 -27.66 -4.97 5.14
C ARG A 561 -26.31 -5.38 4.56
N VAL A 562 -25.27 -5.50 5.38
CA VAL A 562 -23.95 -6.02 4.95
C VAL A 562 -24.06 -7.50 4.61
N SER A 563 -24.73 -8.28 5.46
CA SER A 563 -24.98 -9.71 5.23
C SER A 563 -25.74 -9.95 3.93
N ASP A 564 -26.82 -9.20 3.68
CA ASP A 564 -27.61 -9.31 2.44
C ASP A 564 -26.78 -8.97 1.20
N ALA A 565 -25.94 -7.94 1.29
CA ALA A 565 -25.02 -7.58 0.21
C ALA A 565 -24.03 -8.72 -0.08
N LEU A 566 -23.44 -9.32 0.96
CA LEU A 566 -22.52 -10.46 0.82
C LEU A 566 -23.20 -11.70 0.25
N VAL A 567 -24.42 -12.02 0.69
CA VAL A 567 -25.22 -13.13 0.14
C VAL A 567 -25.52 -12.89 -1.34
N SER A 568 -25.88 -11.66 -1.72
CA SER A 568 -26.11 -11.29 -3.12
C SER A 568 -24.86 -11.46 -3.97
N ILE A 569 -23.69 -11.07 -3.45
CA ILE A 569 -22.40 -11.25 -4.12
C ILE A 569 -22.05 -12.73 -4.29
N LYS A 570 -22.26 -13.53 -3.24
CA LYS A 570 -22.06 -14.99 -3.25
C LYS A 570 -22.97 -15.69 -4.27
N ALA A 571 -24.16 -15.13 -4.52
CA ALA A 571 -25.07 -15.60 -5.56
C ALA A 571 -24.66 -15.18 -7.00
N GLY A 572 -23.53 -14.48 -7.17
CA GLY A 572 -22.97 -14.08 -8.47
C GLY A 572 -23.34 -12.67 -8.93
N ASN A 573 -24.01 -11.87 -8.10
CA ASN A 573 -24.29 -10.47 -8.43
C ASN A 573 -23.06 -9.60 -8.17
N ALA A 574 -22.78 -8.64 -9.06
CA ALA A 574 -21.69 -7.69 -8.84
C ALA A 574 -21.98 -6.77 -7.63
N PRO A 575 -21.02 -6.54 -6.72
CA PRO A 575 -21.22 -5.59 -5.63
C PRO A 575 -21.35 -4.16 -6.15
N SER A 576 -22.07 -3.33 -5.40
CA SER A 576 -22.09 -1.91 -5.69
C SER A 576 -20.71 -1.28 -5.46
N PRO A 577 -20.29 -0.27 -6.25
CA PRO A 577 -19.06 0.48 -6.01
C PRO A 577 -18.91 1.02 -4.59
N HIS A 578 -20.02 1.45 -3.99
CA HIS A 578 -20.06 1.95 -2.62
C HIS A 578 -19.72 0.85 -1.61
N PHE A 579 -20.23 -0.36 -1.81
CA PHE A 579 -19.96 -1.50 -0.94
C PHE A 579 -18.50 -1.95 -1.03
N VAL A 580 -17.90 -1.95 -2.23
CA VAL A 580 -16.47 -2.24 -2.41
C VAL A 580 -15.62 -1.28 -1.58
N GLN A 581 -15.91 0.03 -1.63
CA GLN A 581 -15.18 1.02 -0.85
C GLN A 581 -15.33 0.79 0.65
N LEU A 582 -16.56 0.53 1.12
CA LEU A 582 -16.83 0.26 2.53
C LEU A 582 -16.05 -0.96 3.02
N TYR A 583 -16.11 -2.06 2.26
CA TYR A 583 -15.39 -3.29 2.55
C TYR A 583 -13.89 -3.03 2.70
N TRP A 584 -13.29 -2.35 1.72
CA TRP A 584 -11.86 -2.03 1.71
C TRP A 584 -11.46 -1.12 2.88
N LEU A 585 -12.31 -0.14 3.23
CA LEU A 585 -12.09 0.75 4.37
C LEU A 585 -12.09 -0.02 5.70
N LEU A 586 -13.11 -0.84 5.94
CA LEU A 586 -13.25 -1.57 7.21
C LEU A 586 -12.21 -2.67 7.37
N MET A 587 -11.89 -3.42 6.32
CA MET A 587 -10.85 -4.44 6.39
C MET A 587 -9.46 -3.83 6.58
N THR A 588 -9.20 -2.65 6.01
CA THR A 588 -7.97 -1.90 6.28
C THR A 588 -7.88 -1.48 7.74
N PHE A 589 -8.97 -1.00 8.32
CA PHE A 589 -9.05 -0.64 9.74
C PHE A 589 -8.74 -1.83 10.66
N VAL A 590 -9.39 -2.98 10.42
CA VAL A 590 -9.20 -4.20 11.20
C VAL A 590 -7.75 -4.72 11.11
N SER A 591 -7.19 -4.74 9.90
CA SER A 591 -5.79 -5.13 9.67
C SER A 591 -4.82 -4.20 10.42
N ALA A 592 -5.04 -2.89 10.34
CA ALA A 592 -4.20 -1.91 11.05
C ALA A 592 -4.27 -2.05 12.58
N CYS A 593 -5.45 -2.33 13.14
CA CYS A 593 -5.59 -2.62 14.57
C CYS A 593 -4.76 -3.86 14.96
N SER A 594 -4.85 -4.93 14.17
CA SER A 594 -4.14 -6.18 14.45
C SER A 594 -2.62 -5.99 14.45
N GLU A 595 -2.09 -5.13 13.58
CA GLU A 595 -0.65 -4.82 13.51
C GLU A 595 -0.11 -4.12 14.77
N VAL A 596 -0.94 -3.37 15.51
CA VAL A 596 -0.56 -2.75 16.79
C VAL A 596 -0.97 -3.59 18.01
N GLY A 597 -1.40 -4.84 17.80
CA GLY A 597 -1.88 -5.70 18.87
C GLY A 597 -3.21 -5.28 19.47
N ALA A 598 -4.05 -4.56 18.71
CA ALA A 598 -5.37 -4.12 19.11
C ALA A 598 -6.48 -4.86 18.34
N PHE A 599 -7.67 -4.93 18.94
CA PHE A 599 -8.86 -5.50 18.33
C PHE A 599 -9.73 -4.40 17.72
N GLY A 600 -9.77 -4.33 16.40
CA GLY A 600 -10.69 -3.48 15.65
C GLY A 600 -12.08 -4.09 15.57
N ARG A 601 -13.13 -3.32 15.91
CA ARG A 601 -14.53 -3.70 15.74
C ARG A 601 -15.36 -2.49 15.28
N VAL A 602 -16.47 -2.78 14.61
CA VAL A 602 -17.51 -1.79 14.31
C VAL A 602 -18.76 -2.18 15.08
N VAL A 603 -19.29 -1.29 15.91
CA VAL A 603 -20.58 -1.46 16.55
C VAL A 603 -21.62 -0.73 15.71
N CYS A 604 -22.60 -1.46 15.19
CA CYS A 604 -23.59 -0.95 14.25
C CYS A 604 -25.01 -1.43 14.58
N GLN A 605 -25.99 -0.99 13.80
CA GLN A 605 -27.35 -1.53 13.91
C GLN A 605 -27.39 -3.01 13.53
N GLU A 606 -28.44 -3.69 13.96
CA GLU A 606 -28.71 -5.08 13.60
C GLU A 606 -28.78 -5.31 12.08
#